data_AF-A0A2M8JS94-F1
#
_entry.id   AF-A0A2M8JS94-F1
#
_cell.length_a   1.000
_cell.length_b   1.000
_cell.length_c   1.000
_cell.angle_alpha   90.00
_cell.angle_beta   90.00
_cell.angle_gamma   90.00
#
_symmetry.space_group_name_H-M   'P 1'
#
loop_
_entity.id
_entity.type
_entity.pdbx_description
1 polymer ?
#
loop_
_entity_poly.entity_id
_entity_poly.type
_entity_poly.pdbx_seq_one_letter_code
_entity_poly.pdbx_strand_id
1 'polypeptide(L)'
;MSENQQEQNLEDVQQHSSTEIHNSFETSSETIEQAQPMEVHHHAHHDHGKKTLKSYFWEFFMLFLAVFCGFLAENFREHYIEEQRVERQLNIMVDNLDYDITRIDNNQKITQYGIAILDSLRYEVVALINGKKDYNRFYKLREGLSAYGEPRFNSSAYDQLTTTGLLRLIKSDSLILHINDYYERVTYMVDAAVNFTNIINEKTTGLYNEISDQTPFNDVITDFKVQTAGKKDTAFEAKANAVFESKQLVLIKSDKATLHKIYNYLVQFEVAMKTLDARMDYAKKAADDLKNHIKSVNN
;
A
#
# COMPACT_ATOMS: atom_id res chain seq x y z
N MET A 1 -27.56 -58.07 -12.33
CA MET A 1 -26.73 -57.02 -12.97
C MET A 1 -26.59 -55.92 -11.93
N SER A 2 -25.68 -56.10 -10.97
CA SER A 2 -24.28 -55.64 -11.04
C SER A 2 -24.17 -54.15 -10.72
N GLU A 3 -24.42 -53.80 -9.46
CA GLU A 3 -23.75 -52.67 -8.83
C GLU A 3 -22.59 -53.26 -8.04
N ASN A 4 -21.41 -53.16 -8.62
CA ASN A 4 -20.17 -53.56 -7.99
C ASN A 4 -19.12 -52.51 -8.37
N GLN A 5 -18.42 -52.05 -7.34
CA GLN A 5 -17.02 -51.61 -7.34
C GLN A 5 -16.68 -50.12 -7.53
N GLN A 6 -15.91 -49.69 -6.52
CA GLN A 6 -14.81 -48.69 -6.53
C GLN A 6 -15.13 -47.26 -6.05
N GLU A 7 -15.39 -47.15 -4.74
CA GLU A 7 -14.56 -46.27 -3.90
C GLU A 7 -13.13 -46.84 -3.86
N GLN A 8 -12.17 -46.17 -4.51
CA GLN A 8 -10.72 -46.23 -4.26
C GLN A 8 -9.99 -45.41 -5.33
N ASN A 9 -9.43 -44.26 -4.96
CA ASN A 9 -8.09 -43.79 -5.37
C ASN A 9 -7.86 -42.34 -4.90
N LEU A 10 -7.21 -42.22 -3.75
CA LEU A 10 -6.48 -41.05 -3.31
C LEU A 10 -5.14 -41.58 -2.78
N GLU A 11 -4.23 -41.90 -3.68
CA GLU A 11 -2.80 -42.08 -3.39
C GLU A 11 -2.00 -42.02 -4.71
N ASP A 12 -0.76 -41.52 -4.60
CA ASP A 12 0.27 -41.29 -5.60
C ASP A 12 0.16 -40.08 -6.55
N VAL A 13 0.93 -39.02 -6.24
CA VAL A 13 2.20 -38.67 -6.93
C VAL A 13 2.99 -37.73 -6.00
N GLN A 14 3.97 -38.29 -5.29
CA GLN A 14 5.15 -37.54 -4.82
C GLN A 14 6.21 -37.60 -5.92
N GLN A 15 6.74 -36.45 -6.37
CA GLN A 15 8.18 -36.28 -6.61
C GLN A 15 8.58 -34.81 -6.91
N HIS A 16 9.44 -34.31 -6.02
CA HIS A 16 10.54 -33.34 -6.13
C HIS A 16 10.42 -32.08 -7.01
N SER A 17 10.62 -30.91 -6.38
CA SER A 17 11.82 -30.08 -6.63
C SER A 17 11.95 -28.98 -5.57
N SER A 18 12.88 -29.16 -4.63
CA SER A 18 13.36 -28.10 -3.73
C SER A 18 14.87 -27.98 -3.96
N THR A 19 15.30 -26.84 -4.48
CA THR A 19 16.71 -26.51 -4.72
C THR A 19 17.36 -26.11 -3.41
N GLU A 20 18.16 -27.01 -2.83
CA GLU A 20 19.08 -26.70 -1.74
C GLU A 20 20.37 -26.10 -2.30
N ILE A 21 20.80 -24.98 -1.71
CA ILE A 21 22.06 -24.31 -2.02
C ILE A 21 23.19 -25.11 -1.36
N HIS A 22 24.08 -25.62 -2.20
CA HIS A 22 25.26 -26.40 -1.87
C HIS A 22 26.34 -25.51 -1.24
N ASN A 23 26.74 -25.80 0.00
CA ASN A 23 27.97 -25.27 0.60
C ASN A 23 29.06 -26.34 0.44
N SER A 24 30.02 -26.08 -0.44
CA SER A 24 31.18 -26.91 -0.70
C SER A 24 32.18 -26.81 0.46
N PHE A 25 32.39 -27.92 1.17
CA PHE A 25 33.62 -28.13 1.94
C PHE A 25 34.48 -29.13 1.17
N GLU A 26 35.65 -28.67 0.71
CA GLU A 26 36.68 -29.48 0.10
C GLU A 26 37.26 -30.46 1.12
N THR A 27 37.24 -31.74 0.77
CA THR A 27 37.96 -32.81 1.49
C THR A 27 39.39 -32.84 0.97
N SER A 28 40.33 -32.22 1.70
CA SER A 28 41.75 -32.48 1.54
C SER A 28 42.14 -33.68 2.41
N SER A 29 42.52 -34.77 1.74
CA SER A 29 43.15 -35.94 2.34
C SER A 29 44.54 -35.57 2.86
N GLU A 30 44.76 -35.69 4.17
CA GLU A 30 46.10 -35.72 4.76
C GLU A 30 46.32 -37.00 5.60
N THR A 31 47.47 -37.58 5.30
CA THR A 31 48.20 -38.75 5.79
C THR A 31 48.06 -39.02 7.29
N ILE A 32 47.78 -40.29 7.64
CA ILE A 32 47.84 -40.80 9.02
C ILE A 32 49.32 -40.87 9.43
N GLU A 33 49.79 -39.84 10.13
CA GLU A 33 51.07 -39.88 10.83
C GLU A 33 50.90 -40.53 12.21
N GLN A 34 51.89 -41.32 12.59
CA GLN A 34 51.90 -42.20 13.75
C GLN A 34 51.49 -41.50 15.05
N ALA A 35 50.64 -42.17 15.84
CA ALA A 35 50.32 -41.79 17.20
C ALA A 35 51.60 -41.76 18.05
N GLN A 36 52.19 -40.57 18.19
CA GLN A 36 52.98 -40.22 19.35
C GLN A 36 52.06 -40.39 20.57
N PRO A 37 52.51 -41.02 21.67
CA PRO A 37 51.70 -41.03 22.88
C PRO A 37 51.40 -39.56 23.19
N MET A 38 50.11 -39.20 23.28
CA MET A 38 49.75 -37.96 23.95
C MET A 38 50.47 -38.02 25.29
N GLU A 39 51.49 -37.19 25.45
CA GLU A 39 52.03 -36.88 26.74
C GLU A 39 50.85 -36.21 27.44
N VAL A 40 50.07 -37.05 28.11
CA VAL A 40 49.06 -36.63 29.05
C VAL A 40 49.90 -35.89 30.05
N HIS A 41 49.95 -34.56 29.90
CA HIS A 41 50.32 -33.70 31.01
C HIS A 41 49.31 -34.09 32.07
N HIS A 42 49.72 -35.03 32.93
CA HIS A 42 49.25 -35.07 34.29
C HIS A 42 49.43 -33.63 34.73
N HIS A 43 48.34 -32.87 34.74
CA HIS A 43 48.26 -31.69 35.55
C HIS A 43 48.75 -32.20 36.90
N ALA A 44 49.99 -31.84 37.22
CA ALA A 44 50.59 -32.13 38.49
C ALA A 44 49.48 -31.86 39.48
N HIS A 45 49.12 -32.87 40.28
CA HIS A 45 48.19 -32.72 41.36
C HIS A 45 48.61 -31.43 42.06
N HIS A 46 47.87 -30.34 41.79
CA HIS A 46 47.94 -29.17 42.62
C HIS A 46 47.41 -29.71 43.92
N ASP A 47 48.38 -30.00 44.79
CA ASP A 47 48.28 -30.15 46.21
C ASP A 47 46.87 -29.78 46.66
N HIS A 48 46.11 -30.73 47.22
CA HIS A 48 44.86 -30.44 47.90
C HIS A 48 45.16 -29.64 49.19
N GLY A 49 45.99 -28.60 49.09
CA GLY A 49 46.04 -27.49 50.01
C GLY A 49 44.64 -26.96 50.12
N LYS A 50 44.10 -26.97 51.35
CA LYS A 50 42.74 -26.55 51.69
C LYS A 50 42.42 -25.27 50.92
N LYS A 51 41.56 -25.36 49.89
CA LYS A 51 41.07 -24.18 49.17
C LYS A 51 40.52 -23.23 50.21
N THR A 52 41.17 -22.08 50.36
CA THR A 52 40.75 -21.08 51.33
C THR A 52 39.40 -20.53 50.86
N LEU A 53 38.53 -20.10 51.78
CA LEU A 53 37.24 -19.45 51.41
C LEU A 53 37.43 -18.31 50.40
N LYS A 54 38.60 -17.65 50.44
CA LYS A 54 39.02 -16.63 49.48
C LYS A 54 39.16 -17.18 48.06
N SER A 55 39.70 -18.39 47.87
CA SER A 55 39.80 -19.06 46.55
C SER A 55 38.41 -19.34 45.96
N TYR A 56 37.50 -19.89 46.77
CA TYR A 56 36.12 -20.13 46.33
C TYR A 56 35.37 -18.83 46.00
N PHE A 57 35.61 -17.75 46.77
CA PHE A 57 35.05 -16.44 46.46
C PHE A 57 35.55 -15.90 45.12
N TRP A 58 36.85 -16.01 44.82
CA TRP A 58 37.38 -15.56 43.53
C TRP A 58 36.94 -16.43 42.35
N GLU A 59 36.83 -17.75 42.54
CA GLU A 59 36.25 -18.67 41.55
C GLU A 59 34.78 -18.33 41.26
N PHE A 60 33.98 -18.12 42.30
CA PHE A 60 32.60 -17.64 42.15
C PHE A 60 32.55 -16.28 41.48
N PHE A 61 33.38 -15.32 41.90
CA PHE A 61 33.38 -13.97 41.35
C PHE A 61 33.79 -13.94 39.87
N MET A 62 34.75 -14.78 39.45
CA MET A 62 35.12 -14.92 38.04
C MET A 62 33.95 -15.47 37.21
N LEU A 63 33.29 -16.53 37.67
CA LEU A 63 32.14 -17.13 36.98
C LEU A 63 30.94 -16.20 36.95
N PHE A 64 30.65 -15.54 38.08
CA PHE A 64 29.62 -14.52 38.19
C PHE A 64 29.90 -13.37 37.23
N LEU A 65 31.12 -12.83 37.21
CA LEU A 65 31.49 -11.73 36.33
C LEU A 65 31.40 -12.13 34.86
N ALA A 66 31.80 -13.36 34.49
CA ALA A 66 31.68 -13.85 33.12
C ALA A 66 30.22 -13.87 32.64
N VAL A 67 29.30 -14.43 33.44
CA VAL A 67 27.87 -14.47 33.10
C VAL A 67 27.24 -13.07 33.16
N PHE A 68 27.58 -12.27 34.18
CA PHE A 68 27.07 -10.91 34.37
C PHE A 68 27.50 -9.97 33.24
N CYS A 69 28.78 -9.99 32.85
CA CYS A 69 29.28 -9.22 31.72
C CYS A 69 28.67 -9.69 30.40
N GLY A 70 28.49 -11.00 30.20
CA GLY A 70 27.80 -11.54 29.02
C GLY A 70 26.38 -11.00 28.91
N PHE A 71 25.63 -11.02 30.02
CA PHE A 71 24.29 -10.45 30.09
C PHE A 71 24.27 -8.94 29.82
N LEU A 72 25.18 -8.17 30.44
CA LEU A 72 25.25 -6.72 30.20
C LEU A 72 25.62 -6.39 28.77
N ALA A 73 26.63 -7.06 28.21
CA ALA A 73 27.08 -6.84 26.83
C ALA A 73 25.94 -7.10 25.84
N GLU A 74 25.14 -8.15 26.05
CA GLU A 74 24.00 -8.44 25.20
C GLU A 74 22.89 -7.38 25.33
N ASN A 75 22.54 -6.96 26.55
CA ASN A 75 21.55 -5.89 26.75
C ASN A 75 21.99 -4.57 26.09
N PHE A 76 23.26 -4.17 26.25
CA PHE A 76 23.78 -2.96 25.62
C PHE A 76 23.80 -3.06 24.09
N ARG A 77 24.23 -4.21 23.56
CA ARG A 77 24.28 -4.47 22.11
C ARG A 77 22.88 -4.46 21.50
N GLU A 78 21.92 -5.11 22.14
CA GLU A 78 20.53 -5.17 21.70
C GLU A 78 19.90 -3.78 21.68
N HIS A 79 20.01 -3.03 22.79
CA HIS A 79 19.48 -1.67 22.86
C HIS A 79 20.05 -0.75 21.79
N TYR A 80 21.37 -0.81 21.56
CA TYR A 80 22.03 -0.04 20.50
C TYR A 80 21.53 -0.40 19.10
N ILE A 81 21.37 -1.69 18.79
CA ILE A 81 20.85 -2.14 17.49
C ILE A 81 19.39 -1.74 17.31
N GLU A 82 18.58 -1.82 18.36
CA GLU A 82 17.18 -1.41 18.32
C GLU A 82 17.02 0.09 18.05
N GLU A 83 17.81 0.96 18.71
CA GLU A 83 17.81 2.39 18.44
C GLU A 83 18.15 2.69 16.96
N GLN A 84 19.16 2.01 16.39
CA GLN A 84 19.49 2.15 14.97
C GLN A 84 18.36 1.69 14.04
N ARG A 85 17.62 0.64 14.43
CA ARG A 85 16.48 0.15 13.65
C ARG A 85 15.34 1.15 13.67
N VAL A 86 15.05 1.75 14.82
CA VAL A 86 14.04 2.83 14.94
C VAL A 86 14.43 4.00 14.04
N GLU A 87 15.68 4.49 14.13
CA GLU A 87 16.15 5.62 13.31
C GLU A 87 16.02 5.33 11.81
N ARG A 88 16.50 4.16 11.37
CA ARG A 88 16.34 3.73 9.98
C ARG A 88 14.88 3.72 9.55
N GLN A 89 13.99 3.21 10.40
CA GLN A 89 12.59 3.09 10.07
C GLN A 89 11.89 4.46 9.96
N LEU A 90 12.25 5.39 10.83
CA LEU A 90 11.78 6.78 10.77
C LEU A 90 12.28 7.50 9.52
N ASN A 91 13.50 7.21 9.06
CA ASN A 91 14.01 7.75 7.80
C ASN A 91 13.24 7.20 6.58
N ILE A 92 12.97 5.88 6.54
CA ILE A 92 12.09 5.29 5.49
C ILE A 92 10.68 5.89 5.56
N MET A 93 10.17 6.17 6.77
CA MET A 93 8.87 6.81 6.94
C MET A 93 8.85 8.21 6.32
N VAL A 94 9.91 9.01 6.48
CA VAL A 94 10.04 10.31 5.81
C VAL A 94 9.95 10.16 4.28
N ASP A 95 10.65 9.19 3.70
CA ASP A 95 10.58 8.92 2.26
C ASP A 95 9.16 8.49 1.81
N ASN A 96 8.50 7.65 2.62
CA ASN A 96 7.10 7.26 2.39
C ASN A 96 6.17 8.48 2.39
N LEU A 97 6.34 9.40 3.34
CA LEU A 97 5.52 10.62 3.45
C LEU A 97 5.75 11.56 2.26
N ASP A 98 6.99 11.75 1.81
CA ASP A 98 7.29 12.56 0.61
C ASP A 98 6.64 11.97 -0.65
N TYR A 99 6.60 10.64 -0.72
CA TYR A 99 5.90 9.94 -1.79
C TYR A 99 4.38 10.08 -1.71
N ASP A 100 3.80 9.96 -0.51
CA ASP A 100 2.37 10.17 -0.27
C ASP A 100 1.94 11.59 -0.67
N ILE A 101 2.72 12.61 -0.29
CA ILE A 101 2.49 14.01 -0.66
C ILE A 101 2.45 14.18 -2.18
N THR A 102 3.43 13.61 -2.88
CA THR A 102 3.50 13.68 -4.35
C THR A 102 2.30 12.97 -5.00
N ARG A 103 1.89 11.82 -4.46
CA ARG A 103 0.72 11.09 -4.93
C ARG A 103 -0.56 11.90 -4.70
N ILE A 104 -0.73 12.48 -3.51
CA ILE A 104 -1.87 13.34 -3.19
C ILE A 104 -1.96 14.48 -4.21
N ASP A 105 -0.87 15.19 -4.47
CA ASP A 105 -0.85 16.31 -5.42
C ASP A 105 -1.31 15.91 -6.83
N ASN A 106 -0.87 14.75 -7.30
CA ASN A 106 -1.29 14.25 -8.61
C ASN A 106 -2.77 13.85 -8.63
N ASN A 107 -3.25 13.21 -7.55
CA ASN A 107 -4.65 12.81 -7.43
C ASN A 107 -5.59 14.02 -7.29
N GLN A 108 -5.19 15.06 -6.56
CA GLN A 108 -5.94 16.32 -6.45
C GLN A 108 -6.15 16.98 -7.81
N LYS A 109 -5.11 17.04 -8.66
CA LYS A 109 -5.25 17.61 -10.01
C LYS A 109 -6.31 16.88 -10.84
N ILE A 110 -6.35 15.55 -10.78
CA ILE A 110 -7.35 14.73 -11.48
C ILE A 110 -8.74 14.97 -10.89
N THR A 111 -8.85 14.99 -9.55
CA THR A 111 -10.12 15.24 -8.86
C THR A 111 -10.68 16.63 -9.17
N GLN A 112 -9.85 17.67 -9.16
CA GLN A 112 -10.24 19.05 -9.49
C GLN A 112 -10.68 19.20 -10.94
N TYR A 113 -10.02 18.50 -11.87
CA TYR A 113 -10.46 18.42 -13.26
C TYR A 113 -11.86 17.77 -13.37
N GLY A 114 -12.09 16.66 -12.65
CA GLY A 114 -13.39 16.01 -12.57
C GLY A 114 -14.49 16.90 -11.98
N ILE A 115 -14.19 17.69 -10.94
CA ILE A 115 -15.11 18.67 -10.36
C ILE A 115 -15.54 19.71 -11.40
N ALA A 116 -14.60 20.26 -12.18
CA ALA A 116 -14.92 21.24 -13.23
C ALA A 116 -15.80 20.65 -14.35
N ILE A 117 -15.60 19.36 -14.68
CA ILE A 117 -16.47 18.64 -15.62
C ILE A 117 -17.86 18.45 -15.04
N LEU A 118 -17.97 18.04 -13.77
CA LEU A 118 -19.25 17.89 -13.09
C LEU A 118 -20.04 19.19 -13.09
N ASP A 119 -19.39 20.35 -12.90
CA ASP A 119 -20.02 21.67 -12.97
C ASP A 119 -20.64 21.93 -14.34
N SER A 120 -19.86 21.68 -15.39
CA SER A 120 -20.32 21.81 -16.78
C SER A 120 -21.44 20.82 -17.11
N LEU A 121 -21.36 19.59 -16.60
CA LEU A 121 -22.35 18.54 -16.84
C LEU A 121 -23.68 18.86 -16.16
N ARG A 122 -23.66 19.35 -14.91
CA ARG A 122 -24.87 19.80 -14.21
C ARG A 122 -25.55 20.95 -14.94
N TYR A 123 -24.77 21.92 -15.42
CA TYR A 123 -25.29 23.01 -16.25
C TYR A 123 -26.00 22.46 -17.50
N GLU A 124 -25.38 21.50 -18.19
CA GLU A 124 -25.99 20.91 -19.39
C GLU A 124 -27.28 20.16 -19.05
N VAL A 125 -27.33 19.40 -17.95
CA VAL A 125 -28.56 18.73 -17.50
C VAL A 125 -29.69 19.74 -17.21
N VAL A 126 -29.40 20.88 -16.59
CA VAL A 126 -30.40 21.95 -16.40
C VAL A 126 -30.89 22.49 -17.75
N ALA A 127 -29.99 22.66 -18.72
CA ALA A 127 -30.38 23.07 -20.07
C ALA A 127 -31.30 22.02 -20.74
N LEU A 128 -31.00 20.73 -20.59
CA LEU A 128 -31.85 19.62 -21.06
C LEU A 128 -33.25 19.66 -20.42
N ILE A 129 -33.33 19.88 -19.10
CA ILE A 129 -34.60 20.02 -18.37
C ILE A 129 -35.44 21.17 -18.94
N ASN A 130 -34.79 22.26 -19.35
CA ASN A 130 -35.41 23.43 -19.94
C ASN A 130 -35.68 23.30 -21.45
N GLY A 131 -35.45 22.13 -22.04
CA GLY A 131 -35.82 21.80 -23.42
C GLY A 131 -34.73 22.02 -24.47
N LYS A 132 -33.52 22.45 -24.08
CA LYS A 132 -32.37 22.45 -25.00
C LYS A 132 -31.96 20.99 -25.26
N LYS A 133 -31.85 20.56 -26.51
CA LYS A 133 -31.54 19.15 -26.86
C LYS A 133 -30.12 18.98 -27.39
N ASP A 134 -29.14 19.46 -26.63
CA ASP A 134 -27.72 19.32 -26.98
C ASP A 134 -27.13 18.07 -26.31
N TYR A 135 -27.60 16.91 -26.78
CA TYR A 135 -27.18 15.63 -26.23
C TYR A 135 -25.70 15.35 -26.51
N ASN A 136 -25.17 15.78 -27.66
CA ASN A 136 -23.74 15.61 -27.98
C ASN A 136 -22.84 16.20 -26.90
N ARG A 137 -23.15 17.40 -26.40
CA ARG A 137 -22.42 18.02 -25.30
C ARG A 137 -22.58 17.26 -23.99
N PHE A 138 -23.77 16.78 -23.67
CA PHE A 138 -24.01 15.95 -22.48
C PHE A 138 -23.14 14.68 -22.48
N TYR A 139 -23.14 13.93 -23.58
CA TYR A 139 -22.30 12.73 -23.73
C TYR A 139 -20.81 13.06 -23.64
N LYS A 140 -20.34 14.09 -24.35
CA LYS A 140 -18.93 14.51 -24.31
C LYS A 140 -18.46 14.85 -22.89
N LEU A 141 -19.27 15.57 -22.12
CA LEU A 141 -18.98 15.91 -20.74
C LEU A 141 -18.97 14.67 -19.84
N ARG A 142 -19.91 13.75 -20.03
CA ARG A 142 -19.95 12.49 -19.27
C ARG A 142 -18.75 11.60 -19.55
N GLU A 143 -18.32 11.46 -20.81
CA GLU A 143 -17.13 10.69 -21.16
C GLU A 143 -15.84 11.35 -20.67
N GLY A 144 -15.82 12.69 -20.61
CA GLY A 144 -14.71 13.44 -20.01
C GLY A 144 -14.52 13.15 -18.50
N LEU A 145 -15.55 12.66 -17.81
CA LEU A 145 -15.52 12.28 -16.40
C LEU A 145 -14.99 10.84 -16.23
N SER A 146 -13.83 10.55 -16.84
CA SER A 146 -13.30 9.19 -16.97
C SER A 146 -12.64 8.64 -15.70
N ALA A 147 -12.15 9.51 -14.81
CA ALA A 147 -11.52 9.12 -13.55
C ALA A 147 -11.48 10.28 -12.53
N TYR A 148 -11.26 9.92 -11.27
CA TYR A 148 -10.86 10.82 -10.19
C TYR A 148 -9.69 10.23 -9.41
N GLY A 149 -9.08 11.04 -8.55
CA GLY A 149 -7.90 10.62 -7.81
C GLY A 149 -8.22 9.62 -6.69
N GLU A 150 -7.54 8.48 -6.69
CA GLU A 150 -7.55 7.49 -5.62
C GLU A 150 -6.13 7.34 -5.06
N PRO A 151 -5.69 8.24 -4.16
CA PRO A 151 -4.36 8.14 -3.59
C PRO A 151 -4.21 6.85 -2.78
N ARG A 152 -3.06 6.18 -2.93
CA ARG A 152 -2.67 5.03 -2.10
C ARG A 152 -1.52 5.45 -1.19
N PHE A 153 -1.71 5.29 0.11
CA PHE A 153 -0.72 5.65 1.13
C PHE A 153 0.29 4.52 1.34
N ASN A 154 1.54 4.88 1.62
CA ASN A 154 2.59 3.93 1.89
C ASN A 154 2.77 3.69 3.41
N SER A 155 2.15 2.62 3.90
CA SER A 155 2.21 2.20 5.31
C SER A 155 3.41 1.33 5.66
N SER A 156 4.26 0.94 4.71
CA SER A 156 5.30 -0.07 4.94
C SER A 156 6.18 0.20 6.16
N ALA A 157 6.58 1.45 6.36
CA ALA A 157 7.41 1.83 7.50
C ALA A 157 6.65 1.77 8.83
N TYR A 158 5.39 2.19 8.81
CA TYR A 158 4.51 2.11 9.96
C TYR A 158 4.20 0.66 10.36
N ASP A 159 3.87 -0.18 9.37
CA ASP A 159 3.60 -1.61 9.56
C ASP A 159 4.82 -2.32 10.15
N GLN A 160 6.02 -1.94 9.70
CA GLN A 160 7.25 -2.47 10.26
C GLN A 160 7.48 -2.00 11.71
N LEU A 161 7.26 -0.71 12.03
CA LEU A 161 7.37 -0.22 13.41
C LEU A 161 6.41 -0.94 14.37
N THR A 162 5.17 -1.16 13.95
CA THR A 162 4.13 -1.78 14.78
C THR A 162 4.36 -3.28 14.93
N THR A 163 4.57 -4.00 13.83
CA THR A 163 4.69 -5.47 13.83
C THR A 163 5.96 -5.94 14.55
N THR A 164 7.06 -5.19 14.45
CA THR A 164 8.33 -5.54 15.12
C THR A 164 8.42 -5.02 16.56
N GLY A 165 7.40 -4.28 17.03
CA GLY A 165 7.40 -3.68 18.36
C GLY A 165 8.37 -2.49 18.54
N LEU A 166 8.99 -2.01 17.46
CA LEU A 166 9.91 -0.86 17.48
C LEU A 166 9.22 0.45 17.85
N LEU A 167 7.91 0.57 17.61
CA LEU A 167 7.14 1.78 17.94
C LEU A 167 7.29 2.19 19.43
N ARG A 168 7.34 1.21 20.34
CA ARG A 168 7.48 1.45 21.79
C ARG A 168 8.85 1.99 22.20
N LEU A 169 9.84 1.89 21.30
CA LEU A 169 11.22 2.30 21.53
C LEU A 169 11.46 3.75 21.09
N ILE A 170 10.48 4.38 20.43
CA ILE A 170 10.52 5.81 20.12
C ILE A 170 10.38 6.59 21.43
N LYS A 171 11.38 7.44 21.74
CA LYS A 171 11.46 8.18 23.02
C LYS A 171 10.39 9.27 23.16
N SER A 172 9.86 9.79 22.06
CA SER A 172 8.87 10.87 22.06
C SER A 172 7.45 10.31 21.96
N ASP A 173 6.70 10.36 23.07
CA ASP A 173 5.26 10.02 23.09
C ASP A 173 4.47 10.87 22.08
N SER A 174 4.83 12.14 21.94
CA SER A 174 4.19 13.04 20.98
C SER A 174 4.43 12.58 19.54
N LEU A 175 5.62 12.07 19.22
CA LEU A 175 5.90 11.52 17.90
C LEU A 175 5.10 10.23 17.65
N ILE A 176 5.03 9.33 18.63
CA ILE A 176 4.20 8.11 18.54
C ILE A 176 2.74 8.47 18.25
N LEU A 177 2.19 9.46 18.97
CA LEU A 177 0.82 9.93 18.76
C LEU A 177 0.61 10.48 17.33
N HIS A 178 1.56 11.27 16.80
CA HIS A 178 1.46 11.81 15.45
C HIS A 178 1.58 10.73 14.37
N ILE A 179 2.47 9.74 14.56
CA ILE A 179 2.59 8.58 13.67
C ILE A 179 1.26 7.82 13.60
N ASN A 180 0.72 7.46 14.77
CA ASN A 180 -0.55 6.72 14.84
C ASN A 180 -1.71 7.55 14.26
N ASP A 181 -1.79 8.84 14.57
CA ASP A 181 -2.85 9.70 14.05
C ASP A 181 -2.85 9.75 12.52
N TYR A 182 -1.68 9.92 11.90
CA TYR A 182 -1.55 9.92 10.45
C TYR A 182 -2.00 8.58 9.86
N TYR A 183 -1.42 7.46 10.31
CA TYR A 183 -1.64 6.16 9.68
C TYR A 183 -2.97 5.47 10.02
N GLU A 184 -3.58 5.77 11.17
CA GLU A 184 -4.86 5.15 11.56
C GLU A 184 -6.07 6.04 11.27
N ARG A 185 -5.93 7.35 11.40
CA ARG A 185 -7.05 8.29 11.24
C ARG A 185 -7.01 9.01 9.90
N VAL A 186 -5.87 9.61 9.54
CA VAL A 186 -5.77 10.50 8.39
C VAL A 186 -5.87 9.74 7.07
N THR A 187 -5.09 8.66 6.92
CA THR A 187 -5.15 7.77 5.74
C THR A 187 -6.56 7.15 5.59
N TYR A 188 -7.11 6.60 6.68
CA TYR A 188 -8.45 6.01 6.71
C TYR A 188 -9.53 7.00 6.28
N MET A 189 -9.44 8.25 6.73
CA MET A 189 -10.39 9.30 6.37
C MET A 189 -10.38 9.56 4.85
N VAL A 190 -9.22 9.52 4.20
CA VAL A 190 -9.11 9.66 2.75
C VAL A 190 -9.67 8.42 2.05
N ASP A 191 -9.34 7.21 2.51
CA ASP A 191 -9.88 5.96 1.97
C ASP A 191 -11.41 5.91 2.09
N ALA A 192 -11.97 6.35 3.21
CA ALA A 192 -13.42 6.44 3.40
C ALA A 192 -14.06 7.43 2.41
N ALA A 193 -13.40 8.57 2.14
CA ALA A 193 -13.87 9.54 1.15
C ALA A 193 -13.80 8.99 -0.29
N VAL A 194 -12.74 8.23 -0.62
CA VAL A 194 -12.62 7.50 -1.89
C VAL A 194 -13.77 6.50 -2.03
N ASN A 195 -13.98 5.65 -1.03
CA ASN A 195 -15.05 4.64 -1.05
C ASN A 195 -16.43 5.27 -1.21
N PHE A 196 -16.71 6.36 -0.49
CA PHE A 196 -17.96 7.09 -0.64
C PHE A 196 -18.12 7.65 -2.07
N THR A 197 -17.06 8.24 -2.62
CA THR A 197 -17.03 8.75 -3.99
C THR A 197 -17.29 7.64 -5.02
N ASN A 198 -16.69 6.46 -4.82
CA ASN A 198 -16.90 5.26 -5.66
C ASN A 198 -18.36 4.83 -5.68
N ILE A 199 -19.00 4.74 -4.51
CA ILE A 199 -20.41 4.37 -4.40
C ILE A 199 -21.32 5.36 -5.14
N ILE A 200 -21.07 6.66 -5.00
CA ILE A 200 -21.89 7.68 -5.67
C ILE A 200 -21.65 7.69 -7.19
N ASN A 201 -20.40 7.51 -7.63
CA ASN A 201 -20.05 7.38 -9.04
C ASN A 201 -20.72 6.17 -9.70
N GLU A 202 -20.72 5.01 -9.03
CA GLU A 202 -21.38 3.79 -9.51
C GLU A 202 -22.87 4.03 -9.72
N LYS A 203 -23.55 4.62 -8.74
CA LYS A 203 -24.98 4.97 -8.86
C LYS A 203 -25.25 5.98 -9.97
N THR A 204 -24.38 6.98 -10.12
CA THR A 204 -24.47 7.98 -11.20
C THR A 204 -24.30 7.33 -12.57
N THR A 205 -23.35 6.40 -12.69
CA THR A 205 -23.09 5.63 -13.91
C THR A 205 -24.25 4.70 -14.25
N GLY A 206 -24.83 4.03 -13.26
CA GLY A 206 -26.03 3.21 -13.45
C GLY A 206 -27.18 4.00 -14.07
N LEU A 207 -27.45 5.20 -13.55
CA LEU A 207 -28.49 6.07 -14.11
C LEU A 207 -28.17 6.58 -15.52
N TYR A 208 -26.91 6.92 -15.78
CA TYR A 208 -26.50 7.29 -17.13
C TYR A 208 -26.77 6.16 -18.12
N ASN A 209 -26.39 4.92 -17.77
CA ASN A 209 -26.61 3.75 -18.62
C ASN A 209 -28.09 3.48 -18.89
N GLU A 210 -28.98 3.76 -17.93
CA GLU A 210 -30.43 3.62 -18.11
C GLU A 210 -31.05 4.61 -19.11
N ILE A 211 -30.39 5.74 -19.37
CA ILE A 211 -30.92 6.83 -20.19
C ILE A 211 -30.20 7.02 -21.52
N SER A 212 -28.97 6.53 -21.65
CA SER A 212 -28.11 6.76 -22.80
C SER A 212 -28.31 5.71 -23.89
N ASP A 213 -28.43 6.14 -25.15
CA ASP A 213 -28.18 5.31 -26.32
C ASP A 213 -26.67 5.25 -26.61
N GLN A 214 -26.09 4.06 -26.55
CA GLN A 214 -24.66 3.82 -26.82
C GLN A 214 -24.41 3.22 -28.23
N THR A 215 -25.47 2.93 -29.00
CA THR A 215 -25.33 2.39 -30.36
C THR A 215 -24.46 3.23 -31.30
N PRO A 216 -24.39 4.57 -31.20
CA PRO A 216 -23.51 5.38 -32.05
C PRO A 216 -22.01 5.13 -31.85
N PHE A 217 -21.61 4.48 -30.75
CA PHE A 217 -20.21 4.19 -30.42
C PHE A 217 -19.77 2.79 -30.86
N ASN A 218 -20.63 2.01 -31.54
CA ASN A 218 -20.33 0.62 -31.91
C ASN A 218 -19.03 0.49 -32.74
N ASP A 219 -18.84 1.37 -33.72
CA ASP A 219 -17.64 1.37 -34.58
C ASP A 219 -16.35 1.69 -33.80
N VAL A 220 -16.46 2.46 -32.71
CA VAL A 220 -15.33 2.79 -31.82
C VAL A 220 -14.89 1.55 -31.05
N ILE A 221 -15.84 0.72 -30.61
CA ILE A 221 -15.59 -0.50 -29.85
C ILE A 221 -15.00 -1.60 -30.73
N THR A 222 -15.54 -1.81 -31.94
CA THR A 222 -15.05 -2.85 -32.85
C THR A 222 -13.61 -2.63 -33.29
N ASP A 223 -13.18 -1.37 -33.32
CA ASP A 223 -11.84 -0.97 -33.73
C ASP A 223 -10.86 -0.86 -32.55
N PHE A 224 -11.32 -1.10 -31.31
CA PHE A 224 -10.45 -1.08 -30.14
C PHE A 224 -9.40 -2.19 -30.23
N LYS A 225 -8.13 -1.80 -30.35
CA LYS A 225 -7.00 -2.71 -30.32
C LYS A 225 -6.30 -2.56 -28.97
N VAL A 226 -6.20 -3.63 -28.19
CA VAL A 226 -5.38 -3.64 -26.96
C VAL A 226 -3.94 -3.32 -27.35
N GLN A 227 -3.46 -2.13 -27.00
CA GLN A 227 -2.05 -1.78 -27.21
C GLN A 227 -1.18 -2.43 -26.14
N THR A 228 -0.15 -3.15 -26.59
CA THR A 228 0.95 -3.59 -25.74
C THR A 228 1.92 -2.44 -25.51
N ALA A 229 2.17 -2.14 -24.23
CA ALA A 229 3.23 -1.27 -23.70
C ALA A 229 3.22 0.23 -24.10
N GLY A 230 2.60 1.04 -23.25
CA GLY A 230 3.10 2.39 -22.93
C GLY A 230 2.78 3.55 -23.90
N LYS A 231 2.01 3.34 -24.97
CA LYS A 231 1.49 4.41 -25.82
C LYS A 231 -0.02 4.55 -25.65
N LYS A 232 -0.49 5.80 -25.48
CA LYS A 232 -1.93 6.09 -25.56
C LYS A 232 -2.43 5.76 -26.96
N ASP A 233 -3.59 5.10 -27.05
CA ASP A 233 -4.25 4.89 -28.34
C ASP A 233 -4.92 6.19 -28.80
N THR A 234 -4.12 7.07 -29.39
CA THR A 234 -4.59 8.34 -29.94
C THR A 234 -5.59 8.15 -31.07
N ALA A 235 -5.59 6.99 -31.75
CA ALA A 235 -6.55 6.68 -32.80
C ALA A 235 -7.92 6.32 -32.21
N PHE A 236 -7.96 5.57 -31.10
CA PHE A 236 -9.18 5.29 -30.36
C PHE A 236 -9.79 6.59 -29.77
N GLU A 237 -8.98 7.42 -29.10
CA GLU A 237 -9.45 8.71 -28.57
C GLU A 237 -9.98 9.63 -29.69
N ALA A 238 -9.31 9.69 -30.84
CA ALA A 238 -9.76 10.48 -31.99
C ALA A 238 -11.10 9.98 -32.56
N LYS A 239 -11.29 8.66 -32.66
CA LYS A 239 -12.55 8.06 -33.13
C LYS A 239 -13.70 8.29 -32.15
N ALA A 240 -13.46 8.13 -30.85
CA ALA A 240 -14.44 8.45 -29.82
C ALA A 240 -14.87 9.92 -29.91
N ASN A 241 -13.90 10.83 -30.07
CA ASN A 241 -14.20 12.25 -30.25
C ASN A 241 -14.99 12.55 -31.54
N ALA A 242 -14.68 11.86 -32.63
CA ALA A 242 -15.39 12.02 -33.90
C ALA A 242 -16.87 11.64 -33.81
N VAL A 243 -17.28 10.74 -32.92
CA VAL A 243 -18.71 10.42 -32.70
C VAL A 243 -19.48 11.64 -32.22
N PHE A 244 -18.93 12.43 -31.28
CA PHE A 244 -19.59 13.64 -30.77
C PHE A 244 -19.74 14.75 -31.83
N GLU A 245 -18.92 14.72 -32.88
CA GLU A 245 -18.93 15.73 -33.95
C GLU A 245 -19.75 15.29 -35.17
N SER A 246 -19.80 13.98 -35.45
CA SER A 246 -20.37 13.44 -36.69
C SER A 246 -21.72 12.75 -36.53
N LYS A 247 -22.12 12.39 -35.30
CA LYS A 247 -23.38 11.68 -35.03
C LYS A 247 -24.31 12.57 -34.22
N GLN A 248 -25.61 12.53 -34.53
CA GLN A 248 -26.63 13.14 -33.68
C GLN A 248 -26.96 12.17 -32.54
N LEU A 249 -26.45 12.45 -31.34
CA LEU A 249 -26.70 11.61 -30.18
C LEU A 249 -28.09 11.88 -29.61
N VAL A 250 -28.68 10.86 -28.98
CA VAL A 250 -30.01 10.92 -28.39
C VAL A 250 -30.02 10.20 -27.04
N LEU A 251 -30.93 10.60 -26.16
CA LEU A 251 -31.22 9.86 -24.94
C LEU A 251 -32.44 8.96 -25.17
N ILE A 252 -32.36 7.71 -24.70
CA ILE A 252 -33.48 6.76 -24.70
C ILE A 252 -34.59 7.25 -23.74
N LYS A 253 -34.20 7.92 -22.65
CA LYS A 253 -35.12 8.53 -21.68
C LYS A 253 -34.67 9.96 -21.36
N SER A 254 -35.53 10.93 -21.62
CA SER A 254 -35.23 12.37 -21.44
C SER A 254 -36.41 13.17 -20.86
N ASP A 255 -37.37 12.50 -20.22
CA ASP A 255 -38.43 13.19 -19.51
C ASP A 255 -37.85 13.99 -18.32
N LYS A 256 -38.55 15.06 -17.91
CA LYS A 256 -38.07 15.96 -16.86
C LYS A 256 -37.76 15.24 -15.55
N ALA A 257 -38.57 14.26 -15.15
CA ALA A 257 -38.36 13.56 -13.88
C ALA A 257 -37.05 12.75 -13.92
N THR A 258 -36.78 12.05 -15.02
CA THR A 258 -35.52 11.34 -15.25
C THR A 258 -34.31 12.28 -15.23
N LEU A 259 -34.39 13.43 -15.91
CA LEU A 259 -33.29 14.40 -15.94
C LEU A 259 -33.04 15.03 -14.56
N HIS A 260 -34.10 15.35 -13.79
CA HIS A 260 -33.96 15.81 -12.40
C HIS A 260 -33.32 14.75 -11.50
N LYS A 261 -33.65 13.46 -11.69
CA LYS A 261 -33.03 12.37 -10.93
C LYS A 261 -31.52 12.34 -11.17
N ILE A 262 -31.07 12.45 -12.43
CA ILE A 262 -29.64 12.49 -12.77
C ILE A 262 -28.98 13.73 -12.18
N TYR A 263 -29.61 14.90 -12.29
CA TYR A 263 -29.10 16.13 -11.69
C TYR A 263 -28.81 15.95 -10.19
N ASN A 264 -29.73 15.33 -9.44
CA ASN A 264 -29.55 15.09 -8.01
C ASN A 264 -28.34 14.19 -7.71
N TYR A 265 -28.11 13.15 -8.52
CA TYR A 265 -26.92 12.29 -8.36
C TYR A 265 -25.62 13.00 -8.74
N LEU A 266 -25.64 13.83 -9.77
CA LEU A 266 -24.48 14.65 -10.14
C LEU A 266 -24.10 15.64 -9.03
N VAL A 267 -25.08 16.25 -8.35
CA VAL A 267 -24.84 17.10 -7.18
C VAL A 267 -24.18 16.29 -6.06
N GLN A 268 -24.71 15.10 -5.74
CA GLN A 268 -24.10 14.25 -4.70
C GLN A 268 -22.68 13.83 -5.07
N PHE A 269 -22.43 13.54 -6.35
CA PHE A 269 -21.10 13.14 -6.82
C PHE A 269 -20.11 14.30 -6.70
N GLU A 270 -20.50 15.50 -7.10
CA GLU A 270 -19.67 16.69 -6.93
C GLU A 270 -19.36 16.99 -5.46
N VAL A 271 -20.33 16.84 -4.55
CA VAL A 271 -20.11 16.98 -3.10
C VAL A 271 -19.11 15.93 -2.59
N ALA A 272 -19.23 14.68 -3.03
CA ALA A 272 -18.28 13.62 -2.69
C ALA A 272 -16.86 13.95 -3.17
N MET A 273 -16.72 14.39 -4.42
CA MET A 273 -15.45 14.79 -5.03
C MET A 273 -14.80 15.97 -4.32
N LYS A 274 -15.57 17.01 -3.97
CA LYS A 274 -15.09 18.16 -3.19
C LYS A 274 -14.68 17.77 -1.78
N THR A 275 -15.40 16.83 -1.16
CA THR A 275 -15.04 16.28 0.15
C THR A 275 -13.72 15.52 0.07
N LEU A 276 -13.56 14.67 -0.95
CA LEU A 276 -12.33 13.93 -1.20
C LEU A 276 -11.13 14.88 -1.42
N ASP A 277 -11.28 15.93 -2.24
CA ASP A 277 -10.24 16.94 -2.45
C ASP A 277 -9.81 17.63 -1.14
N ALA A 278 -10.79 18.00 -0.30
CA ALA A 278 -10.52 18.58 1.01
C ALA A 278 -9.83 17.60 1.98
N ARG A 279 -10.19 16.31 1.95
CA ARG A 279 -9.53 15.29 2.77
C ARG A 279 -8.09 15.04 2.32
N MET A 280 -7.85 15.08 1.01
CA MET A 280 -6.51 15.00 0.45
C MET A 280 -5.63 16.19 0.88
N ASP A 281 -6.15 17.42 0.83
CA ASP A 281 -5.42 18.61 1.30
C ASP A 281 -5.05 18.52 2.79
N TYR A 282 -6.00 18.05 3.62
CA TYR A 282 -5.73 17.79 5.03
C TYR A 282 -4.66 16.73 5.24
N ALA A 283 -4.74 15.60 4.51
CA ALA A 283 -3.76 14.53 4.62
C ALA A 283 -2.35 14.97 4.21
N LYS A 284 -2.24 15.79 3.16
CA LYS A 284 -0.97 16.38 2.73
C LYS A 284 -0.33 17.22 3.84
N LYS A 285 -1.10 18.10 4.48
CA LYS A 285 -0.63 18.92 5.60
C LYS A 285 -0.18 18.05 6.78
N ALA A 286 -0.97 17.05 7.14
CA ALA A 286 -0.62 16.11 8.20
C ALA A 286 0.67 15.31 7.89
N ALA A 287 0.87 14.91 6.64
CA ALA A 287 2.09 14.24 6.20
C ALA A 287 3.32 15.16 6.34
N ASP A 288 3.21 16.41 5.89
CA ASP A 288 4.28 17.41 6.02
C ASP A 288 4.60 17.72 7.50
N ASP A 289 3.57 17.86 8.34
CA ASP A 289 3.74 18.09 9.78
C ASP A 289 4.43 16.91 10.46
N LEU A 290 4.02 15.67 10.16
CA LEU A 290 4.65 14.46 10.70
C LEU A 290 6.11 14.34 10.24
N LYS A 291 6.39 14.60 8.96
CA LYS A 291 7.75 14.61 8.41
C LYS A 291 8.65 15.59 9.14
N ASN A 292 8.15 16.81 9.40
CA ASN A 292 8.89 17.83 10.15
C ASN A 292 9.11 17.42 11.60
N HIS A 293 8.12 16.80 12.25
CA HIS A 293 8.25 16.28 13.61
C HIS A 293 9.33 15.19 13.68
N ILE A 294 9.34 14.22 12.77
CA ILE A 294 10.39 13.18 12.69
C ILE A 294 11.78 13.83 12.58
N LYS A 295 11.95 14.81 11.67
CA LYS A 295 13.23 15.51 11.48
C LYS A 295 13.66 16.33 12.69
N SER A 296 12.72 16.84 13.49
CA SER A 296 13.03 17.62 14.70
C SER A 296 13.48 16.77 15.89
N VAL A 297 13.09 15.49 15.93
CA VAL A 297 13.45 14.55 17.01
C VAL A 297 14.77 13.84 16.71
N ASN A 298 15.16 13.74 15.44
CA ASN A 298 16.41 13.10 14.99
C ASN A 298 17.62 14.07 14.90
N ASN A 299 17.42 15.39 15.09
CA ASN A 299 18.47 16.42 15.14
C ASN A 299 18.70 16.88 16.58
#